data_AF-A0A6N8USI7-F1
#
_entry.id   AF-A0A6N8USI7-F1
#
_cell.length_a   1.000
_cell.length_b   1.000
_cell.length_c   1.000
_cell.angle_alpha   90.00
_cell.angle_beta   90.00
_cell.angle_gamma   90.00
#
_symmetry.space_group_name_H-M   'P 1'
#
loop_
_entity.id
_entity.type
_entity.pdbx_description
1 polymer ?
#
loop_
_entity_poly.entity_id
_entity_poly.type
_entity_poly.pdbx_seq_one_letter_code
_entity_poly.pdbx_strand_id
1 'polypeptide(L)'
;RATAHAIWLARACTPPSQIRRSIEGTYRYDLSRNVDQIRPGYGFDETCQKTVPEAITSALESISFVDAIRNAVSLGGDSDTLAAIAGPIAEALHGVPGELIDTARRRYLAEAPEIVDVIGEMYAGSGTA
;
A
#
# COMPACT_ATOMS: atom_id res chain seq x y z
N ARG A 1 -4.13 -5.03 10.88
CA ARG A 1 -5.50 -4.48 11.09
C ARG A 1 -5.67 -3.11 10.43
N ALA A 2 -4.84 -2.11 10.73
CA ALA A 2 -4.93 -0.80 10.09
C ALA A 2 -4.83 -0.84 8.56
N THR A 3 -3.93 -1.65 8.01
CA THR A 3 -3.79 -1.85 6.56
C THR A 3 -5.11 -2.28 5.91
N ALA A 4 -5.76 -3.33 6.43
CA ALA A 4 -7.04 -3.79 5.90
C ALA A 4 -8.15 -2.74 6.01
N HIS A 5 -8.18 -1.97 7.09
CA HIS A 5 -9.12 -0.87 7.27
C HIS A 5 -8.86 0.26 6.25
N ALA A 6 -7.59 0.63 6.01
CA ALA A 6 -7.22 1.61 5.00
C ALA A 6 -7.60 1.16 3.59
N ILE A 7 -7.35 -0.11 3.23
CA ILE A 7 -7.76 -0.70 1.95
C ILE A 7 -9.28 -0.64 1.79
N TRP A 8 -10.04 -1.02 2.82
CA TRP A 8 -11.50 -0.98 2.78
C TRP A 8 -12.05 0.43 2.56
N LEU A 9 -11.52 1.43 3.27
CA LEU A 9 -11.89 2.83 3.09
C LEU A 9 -11.52 3.36 1.71
N ALA A 10 -10.32 3.01 1.21
CA ALA A 10 -9.87 3.40 -0.13
C ALA A 10 -10.78 2.82 -1.22
N ARG A 11 -11.17 1.55 -1.12
CA ARG A 11 -12.15 0.92 -2.03
C ARG A 11 -13.54 1.55 -1.94
N ALA A 12 -13.90 2.14 -0.80
CA ALA A 12 -15.11 2.93 -0.63
C ALA A 12 -14.98 4.39 -1.13
N CYS A 13 -13.93 4.71 -1.91
CA CYS A 13 -13.63 6.05 -2.44
C CYS A 13 -13.48 7.11 -1.34
N THR A 14 -13.09 6.72 -0.13
CA THR A 14 -12.87 7.66 0.97
C THR A 14 -11.63 8.52 0.68
N PRO A 15 -11.70 9.86 0.81
CA PRO A 15 -10.54 10.72 0.57
C PRO A 15 -9.36 10.38 1.49
N PRO A 16 -8.10 10.42 1.01
CA PRO A 16 -6.92 10.06 1.83
C PRO A 16 -6.84 10.78 3.17
N SER A 17 -7.25 12.05 3.23
CA SER A 17 -7.28 12.83 4.47
C SER A 17 -8.26 12.29 5.52
N GLN A 18 -9.38 11.69 5.08
CA GLN A 18 -10.35 11.02 5.96
C GLN A 18 -9.84 9.64 6.40
N ILE A 19 -9.18 8.90 5.50
CA ILE A 19 -8.52 7.64 5.84
C ILE A 19 -7.48 7.88 6.93
N ARG A 20 -6.62 8.89 6.77
CA ARG A 20 -5.60 9.29 7.75
C ARG A 20 -6.22 9.48 9.14
N ARG A 21 -7.25 10.34 9.26
CA ARG A 21 -7.95 10.61 10.52
C ARG A 21 -8.59 9.35 11.13
N SER A 22 -9.17 8.48 10.31
CA SER A 22 -9.77 7.23 10.78
C SER A 22 -8.71 6.30 11.37
N ILE A 23 -7.57 6.13 10.70
CA ILE A 23 -6.48 5.28 11.15
C ILE A 23 -5.83 5.83 12.43
N GLU A 24 -5.54 7.13 12.50
CA GLU A 24 -5.00 7.79 13.70
C GLU A 24 -5.95 7.65 14.90
N GLY A 25 -7.24 7.92 14.69
CA GLY A 25 -8.26 7.83 15.74
C GLY A 25 -8.47 6.42 16.28
N THR A 26 -8.42 5.41 15.40
CA THR A 26 -8.74 4.01 15.74
C THR A 26 -7.54 3.25 16.29
N TYR A 27 -6.35 3.45 15.72
CA TYR A 27 -5.15 2.63 16.02
C TYR A 27 -4.07 3.38 16.78
N ARG A 28 -4.25 4.69 17.04
CA ARG A 28 -3.26 5.56 17.72
C ARG A 28 -1.90 5.61 17.03
N TYR A 29 -1.89 5.35 15.71
CA TYR A 29 -0.72 5.62 14.89
C TYR A 29 -0.56 7.12 14.68
N ASP A 30 0.70 7.58 14.58
CA ASP A 30 1.03 8.94 14.17
C ASP A 30 1.25 8.96 12.67
N LEU A 31 0.31 9.56 11.94
CA LEU A 31 0.41 9.79 10.50
C LEU A 31 0.54 11.31 10.24
N SER A 32 1.02 12.11 11.19
CA SER A 32 1.12 13.56 11.02
C SER A 32 2.28 13.97 10.10
N ARG A 33 3.29 13.11 9.97
CA ARG A 33 4.46 13.33 9.14
C ARG A 33 4.17 12.98 7.68
N ASN A 34 4.83 13.71 6.78
CA ASN A 34 4.86 13.38 5.35
C ASN A 34 6.08 12.52 4.99
N VAL A 35 6.08 11.95 3.78
CA VAL A 35 7.15 11.04 3.31
C VAL A 35 8.53 11.70 3.41
N ASP A 36 8.64 12.99 3.08
CA ASP A 36 9.92 13.73 3.13
C ASP A 36 10.40 13.99 4.56
N GLN A 37 9.50 14.13 5.53
CA GLN A 37 9.83 14.25 6.95
C GLN A 37 10.25 12.91 7.56
N ILE A 38 9.74 11.79 7.01
CA ILE A 38 10.07 10.44 7.48
C ILE A 38 11.47 10.04 6.98
N ARG A 39 11.77 10.30 5.70
CA ARG A 39 12.96 9.83 4.97
C ARG A 39 14.31 10.02 5.71
N PRO A 40 14.63 11.17 6.34
CA PRO A 40 15.95 11.38 6.95
C PRO A 40 16.21 10.55 8.21
N GLY A 41 15.14 10.12 8.89
CA GLY A 41 15.23 9.41 10.18
C GLY A 41 14.71 7.97 10.12
N TYR A 42 14.22 7.53 8.98
CA TYR A 42 13.73 6.16 8.81
C TYR A 42 14.89 5.23 8.49
N GLY A 43 15.00 4.15 9.26
CA GLY A 43 15.98 3.10 9.08
C GLY A 43 15.29 1.74 9.06
N PHE A 44 16.06 0.69 9.26
CA PHE A 44 15.50 -0.66 9.39
C PHE A 44 14.83 -0.81 10.77
N ASP A 45 13.50 -0.89 10.79
CA ASP A 45 12.69 -1.16 11.98
C ASP A 45 11.56 -2.14 11.59
N GLU A 46 11.60 -3.32 12.18
CA GLU A 46 10.66 -4.42 11.91
C GLU A 46 9.37 -4.33 12.75
N THR A 47 9.28 -3.33 13.65
CA THR A 47 8.11 -3.21 14.51
C THR A 47 6.93 -2.62 13.76
N CYS A 48 5.75 -3.23 13.92
CA CYS A 48 4.53 -2.72 13.32
C CYS A 48 4.25 -1.25 13.67
N GLN A 49 4.70 -0.78 14.84
CA GLN A 49 4.51 0.59 15.33
C GLN A 49 5.25 1.63 14.51
N LYS A 50 6.34 1.25 13.84
CA LYS A 50 7.06 2.14 12.94
C LYS A 50 6.78 1.83 11.48
N THR A 51 6.73 0.56 11.07
CA THR A 51 6.56 0.21 9.64
C THR A 51 5.17 0.55 9.08
N VAL A 52 4.11 0.23 9.84
CA VAL A 52 2.73 0.40 9.37
C VAL A 52 2.35 1.87 9.12
N PRO A 53 2.56 2.84 10.04
CA PRO A 53 2.22 4.24 9.77
C PRO A 53 2.97 4.81 8.56
N GLU A 54 4.23 4.45 8.36
CA GLU A 54 5.02 5.02 7.27
C GLU A 54 4.66 4.43 5.90
N ALA A 55 4.30 3.14 5.86
CA ALA A 55 3.75 2.53 4.66
C ALA A 55 2.36 3.10 4.31
N ILE A 56 1.49 3.31 5.31
CA ILE A 56 0.18 3.94 5.08
C ILE A 56 0.38 5.39 4.59
N THR A 57 1.27 6.17 5.21
CA THR A 57 1.58 7.54 4.77
C THR A 57 2.07 7.57 3.33
N SER A 58 2.96 6.65 2.96
CA SER A 58 3.47 6.54 1.58
C SER A 58 2.37 6.30 0.55
N ALA A 59 1.33 5.53 0.89
CA ALA A 59 0.17 5.31 0.04
C ALA A 59 -0.85 6.46 0.06
N LEU A 60 -1.03 7.15 1.19
CA LEU A 60 -2.00 8.25 1.29
C LEU A 60 -1.50 9.55 0.66
N GLU A 61 -0.19 9.74 0.51
CA GLU A 61 0.42 10.89 -0.14
C GLU A 61 0.70 10.69 -1.63
N SER A 62 0.55 9.47 -2.13
CA SER A 62 0.87 9.16 -3.51
C SER A 62 -0.15 9.75 -4.48
N ILE A 63 0.34 10.10 -5.67
CA ILE A 63 -0.50 10.50 -6.81
C ILE A 63 -0.73 9.36 -7.82
N SER A 64 -0.06 8.23 -7.63
CA SER A 64 -0.23 7.02 -8.44
C SER A 64 0.29 5.79 -7.68
N PHE A 65 -0.05 4.58 -8.15
CA PHE A 65 0.50 3.34 -7.59
C PHE A 65 2.04 3.32 -7.61
N VAL A 66 2.66 3.70 -8.73
CA VAL A 66 4.13 3.73 -8.85
C VAL A 66 4.74 4.73 -7.89
N ASP A 67 4.08 5.88 -7.70
CA ASP A 67 4.52 6.90 -6.75
C ASP A 67 4.48 6.37 -5.30
N ALA A 68 3.42 5.65 -4.90
CA ALA A 68 3.34 5.02 -3.59
C ALA A 68 4.49 4.03 -3.34
N ILE A 69 4.79 3.18 -4.33
CA ILE A 69 5.89 2.21 -4.25
C ILE A 69 7.24 2.93 -4.17
N ARG A 70 7.43 4.00 -4.95
CA ARG A 70 8.66 4.82 -4.89
C ARG A 70 8.81 5.50 -3.53
N ASN A 71 7.74 6.03 -2.97
CA ASN A 71 7.74 6.62 -1.63
C ASN A 71 8.18 5.57 -0.59
N ALA A 72 7.52 4.41 -0.57
CA ALA A 72 7.86 3.31 0.33
C ALA A 72 9.32 2.86 0.20
N VAL A 73 9.79 2.62 -1.03
CA VAL A 73 11.19 2.22 -1.28
C VAL A 73 12.18 3.31 -0.89
N SER A 74 11.83 4.59 -1.09
CA SER A 74 12.71 5.72 -0.78
C SER A 74 12.96 5.92 0.72
N LEU A 75 12.08 5.38 1.58
CA LEU A 75 12.30 5.38 3.03
C LEU A 75 13.44 4.43 3.44
N GLY A 76 13.78 3.44 2.61
CA GLY A 76 14.78 2.43 2.91
C GLY A 76 14.33 1.45 4.01
N GLY A 77 15.29 0.82 4.68
CA GLY A 77 15.00 -0.20 5.69
C GLY A 77 14.38 -1.46 5.07
N ASP A 78 13.33 -1.97 5.72
CA ASP A 78 12.51 -3.10 5.25
C ASP A 78 11.53 -2.62 4.18
N SER A 79 12.11 -2.26 3.03
CA SER A 79 11.37 -1.65 1.93
C SER A 79 10.37 -2.60 1.27
N ASP A 80 10.63 -3.91 1.32
CA ASP A 80 9.70 -4.93 0.83
C ASP A 80 8.46 -5.00 1.72
N THR A 81 8.60 -4.96 3.06
CA THR A 81 7.44 -4.88 3.95
C THR A 81 6.69 -3.56 3.77
N LEU A 82 7.39 -2.42 3.65
CA LEU A 82 6.76 -1.13 3.38
C LEU A 82 5.94 -1.17 2.08
N ALA A 83 6.52 -1.67 0.99
CA ALA A 83 5.87 -1.76 -0.31
C ALA A 83 4.72 -2.78 -0.30
N ALA A 84 4.84 -3.90 0.42
CA ALA A 84 3.79 -4.90 0.57
C ALA A 84 2.57 -4.37 1.34
N ILE A 85 2.75 -3.37 2.21
CA ILE A 85 1.67 -2.68 2.92
C ILE A 85 1.11 -1.52 2.08
N ALA A 86 1.98 -0.68 1.52
CA ALA A 86 1.58 0.50 0.75
C ALA A 86 0.89 0.12 -0.57
N GLY A 87 1.37 -0.92 -1.24
CA GLY A 87 0.90 -1.37 -2.55
C GLY A 87 -0.61 -1.64 -2.61
N PRO A 88 -1.18 -2.52 -1.76
CA PRO A 88 -2.63 -2.80 -1.77
C PRO A 88 -3.50 -1.58 -1.43
N ILE A 89 -3.01 -0.64 -0.60
CA ILE A 89 -3.71 0.62 -0.32
C ILE A 89 -3.68 1.50 -1.57
N ALA A 90 -2.51 1.64 -2.20
CA ALA A 90 -2.32 2.44 -3.39
C ALA A 90 -3.07 1.88 -4.60
N GLU A 91 -3.17 0.55 -4.72
CA GLU A 91 -4.03 -0.11 -5.70
C GLU A 91 -5.48 0.32 -5.51
N ALA A 92 -5.99 0.29 -4.27
CA ALA A 92 -7.37 0.69 -4.01
C ALA A 92 -7.62 2.19 -4.30
N LEU A 93 -6.59 3.03 -4.18
CA LEU A 93 -6.67 4.47 -4.46
C LEU A 93 -6.50 4.83 -5.95
N HIS A 94 -5.67 4.09 -6.68
CA HIS A 94 -5.19 4.51 -8.00
C HIS A 94 -5.29 3.44 -9.10
N GLY A 95 -5.50 2.17 -8.73
CA GLY A 95 -5.33 1.03 -9.62
C GLY A 95 -3.85 0.73 -9.92
N VAL A 96 -3.57 -0.51 -10.35
CA VAL A 96 -2.22 -0.92 -10.79
C VAL A 96 -2.08 -0.70 -12.30
N PRO A 97 -0.99 -0.07 -12.79
CA PRO A 97 -0.72 0.02 -14.22
C PRO A 97 -0.69 -1.36 -14.89
N GLY A 98 -1.41 -1.50 -16.00
CA GLY A 98 -1.53 -2.78 -16.72
C GLY A 98 -0.18 -3.39 -17.11
N GLU A 99 0.80 -2.56 -17.50
CA GLU A 99 2.16 -3.00 -17.82
C GLU A 99 2.89 -3.69 -16.65
N LEU A 100 2.61 -3.29 -15.40
CA LEU A 100 3.18 -3.91 -14.22
C LEU A 100 2.51 -5.24 -13.92
N ILE A 101 1.20 -5.34 -14.08
CA ILE A 101 0.45 -6.59 -13.97
C ILE A 101 0.98 -7.60 -14.98
N ASP A 102 1.13 -7.16 -16.23
CA ASP A 102 1.68 -7.93 -17.35
C ASP A 102 3.09 -8.45 -17.07
N THR A 103 3.96 -7.56 -16.58
CA THR A 103 5.33 -7.91 -16.21
C THR A 103 5.34 -8.91 -15.06
N ALA A 104 4.50 -8.70 -14.04
CA ALA A 104 4.40 -9.61 -12.90
C ALA A 104 3.94 -11.01 -13.33
N ARG A 105 2.90 -11.10 -14.16
CA ARG A 105 2.40 -12.35 -14.73
C ARG A 105 3.46 -13.08 -15.54
N ARG A 106 4.14 -12.39 -16.45
CA ARG A 106 5.12 -13.01 -17.36
C ARG A 106 6.46 -13.36 -16.71
N ARG A 107 6.90 -12.60 -15.71
CA ARG A 107 8.26 -12.71 -15.17
C ARG A 107 8.33 -13.34 -13.78
N TYR A 108 7.34 -13.08 -12.93
CA TYR A 108 7.38 -13.51 -11.52
C TYR A 108 6.38 -14.61 -11.20
N LEU A 109 5.27 -14.70 -11.94
CA LEU A 109 4.21 -15.69 -11.72
C LEU A 109 4.09 -16.73 -12.85
N ALA A 110 5.00 -16.71 -13.83
CA ALA A 110 4.94 -17.61 -14.98
C ALA A 110 5.03 -19.09 -14.60
N GLU A 111 5.75 -19.39 -13.51
CA GLU A 111 5.92 -20.75 -12.98
C GLU A 111 4.95 -21.07 -11.82
N ALA A 112 4.01 -20.16 -11.53
CA ALA A 112 3.04 -20.31 -10.44
C ALA A 112 1.61 -19.96 -10.89
N PRO A 113 1.05 -20.71 -11.88
CA PRO A 113 -0.27 -20.43 -12.43
C PRO A 113 -1.39 -20.51 -11.38
N GLU A 114 -1.25 -21.36 -10.36
CA GLU A 114 -2.27 -21.50 -9.31
C GLU A 114 -2.40 -20.22 -8.47
N ILE A 115 -1.29 -19.49 -8.27
CA ILE A 115 -1.33 -18.20 -7.58
C ILE A 115 -2.09 -17.17 -8.42
N VAL A 116 -1.93 -17.20 -9.75
CA VAL A 116 -2.67 -16.32 -10.66
C VAL A 116 -4.16 -16.59 -10.59
N ASP A 117 -4.56 -17.86 -10.51
CA ASP A 117 -5.96 -18.26 -10.39
C ASP A 117 -6.56 -17.80 -9.05
N VAL A 118 -5.85 -18.02 -7.93
CA VAL A 118 -6.29 -17.54 -6.61
C VAL A 118 -6.44 -16.03 -6.59
N ILE A 119 -5.48 -15.29 -7.15
CA ILE A 119 -5.60 -13.83 -7.28
C ILE A 119 -6.81 -13.49 -8.15
N GLY A 120 -7.03 -14.19 -9.27
CA GLY A 120 -8.20 -13.99 -10.14
C GLY A 120 -9.51 -14.14 -9.39
N GLU A 121 -9.66 -15.20 -8.59
CA GLU A 121 -10.85 -15.45 -7.77
C GLU A 121 -11.09 -14.36 -6.71
N MET A 122 -10.02 -13.89 -6.06
CA MET A 122 -10.11 -12.80 -5.09
C MET A 122 -10.68 -11.52 -5.69
N TYR A 123 -10.39 -11.25 -6.98
CA TYR A 123 -10.88 -10.06 -7.68
C TYR A 123 -12.22 -10.28 -8.39
N ALA A 124 -12.58 -11.53 -8.73
CA ALA A 124 -13.86 -11.86 -9.36
C ALA A 124 -15.07 -11.53 -8.46
N GLY A 125 -14.90 -11.59 -7.13
CA GLY A 125 -15.91 -11.17 -6.15
C GLY A 125 -15.90 -9.68 -5.83
N SER A 126 -14.85 -8.95 -6.20
CA SER A 126 -14.75 -7.50 -6.02
C SER A 126 -15.18 -6.80 -7.30
N GLY A 127 -16.46 -6.86 -7.63
CA GLY A 127 -17.02 -6.13 -8.77
C GLY A 127 -16.64 -4.65 -8.68
N THR A 128 -15.77 -4.20 -9.58
CA THR A 128 -15.58 -2.79 -9.88
C THR A 128 -16.81 -2.33 -10.65
N ALA A 129 -17.56 -1.39 -10.07
CA ALA A 129 -18.50 -0.54 -10.80
C ALA A 129 -17.76 0.40 -11.76
#